data_AF-A0A8X6PMB0-F1
#
_entry.id   AF-A0A8X6PMB0-F1
#
_cell.length_a   1.000
_cell.length_b   1.000
_cell.length_c   1.000
_cell.angle_alpha   90.00
_cell.angle_beta   90.00
_cell.angle_gamma   90.00
#
_symmetry.space_group_name_H-M   'P 1'
#
loop_
_entity.id
_entity.type
_entity.pdbx_description
1 polymer ?
#
loop_
_entity_poly.entity_id
_entity_poly.type
_entity_poly.pdbx_seq_one_letter_code
_entity_poly.pdbx_strand_id
1 'polypeptide(L)'
;MSTSIMLKNRKAAYDRVQIRKWILVAVTNFKSRAGVTIHHIRKFLDAKRNGLSTKPETQLILKRLLDSGYLLKKEGKYIRSRKKPRSFAKKQRSASKRAIRNNYKNKYGLKKGKRINTRKFSKSRHLNPFKA
;
A
#
# COMPACT_ATOMS: atom_id res chain seq x y z
N MET A 1 -34.90 -10.56 5.29
CA MET A 1 -33.68 -10.36 6.13
C MET A 1 -32.53 -9.57 5.47
N SER A 2 -32.63 -9.11 4.22
CA SER A 2 -31.45 -8.59 3.47
C SER A 2 -31.13 -7.09 3.60
N THR A 3 -32.07 -6.24 4.04
CA THR A 3 -31.87 -4.77 4.03
C THR A 3 -30.99 -4.28 5.20
N SER A 4 -31.19 -4.82 6.40
CA SER A 4 -30.45 -4.42 7.61
C SER A 4 -28.94 -4.69 7.51
N ILE A 5 -28.54 -5.81 6.90
CA ILE A 5 -27.13 -6.18 6.70
C ILE A 5 -26.46 -5.22 5.69
N MET A 6 -27.14 -4.89 4.58
CA MET A 6 -26.62 -3.95 3.60
C MET A 6 -26.41 -2.54 4.17
N LEU A 7 -27.36 -2.05 4.96
CA LEU A 7 -27.27 -0.75 5.65
C LEU A 7 -26.11 -0.71 6.66
N LYS A 8 -25.93 -1.78 7.47
CA LYS A 8 -24.81 -1.90 8.40
C LYS A 8 -23.46 -1.87 7.67
N ASN A 9 -23.33 -2.57 6.55
CA ASN A 9 -22.11 -2.58 5.74
C ASN A 9 -21.78 -1.22 5.14
N ARG A 10 -22.80 -0.49 4.64
CA ARG A 10 -22.63 0.88 4.12
C ARG A 10 -22.17 1.86 5.20
N LYS A 11 -22.78 1.81 6.39
CA LYS A 11 -22.41 2.66 7.52
C LYS A 11 -20.97 2.39 7.98
N ALA A 12 -20.57 1.12 8.08
CA ALA A 12 -19.20 0.74 8.42
C ALA A 12 -18.17 1.15 7.37
N ALA A 13 -18.53 1.14 6.08
CA ALA A 13 -17.67 1.63 5.01
C ALA A 13 -17.49 3.15 5.08
N TYR A 14 -18.59 3.89 5.30
CA TYR A 14 -18.56 5.34 5.47
C TYR A 14 -17.68 5.75 6.66
N ASP A 15 -17.86 5.10 7.82
CA ASP A 15 -17.06 5.36 9.01
C ASP A 15 -15.55 5.18 8.74
N ARG A 16 -15.16 4.13 8.01
CA ARG A 16 -13.75 3.89 7.65
C ARG A 16 -13.17 5.00 6.78
N VAL A 17 -13.95 5.52 5.83
CA VAL A 17 -13.53 6.63 4.97
C VAL A 17 -13.36 7.92 5.78
N GLN A 18 -14.28 8.20 6.70
CA GLN A 18 -14.20 9.39 7.56
C GLN A 18 -13.01 9.33 8.52
N ILE A 19 -12.80 8.19 9.19
CA ILE A 19 -11.64 7.99 10.08
C ILE A 19 -10.33 8.19 9.30
N ARG A 20 -10.23 7.63 8.10
CA ARG A 20 -9.05 7.83 7.24
C ARG A 20 -8.82 9.30 6.90
N LYS A 21 -9.88 10.02 6.54
CA LYS A 21 -9.80 11.46 6.22
C LYS A 21 -9.33 12.25 7.43
N TRP A 22 -9.91 12.03 8.60
CA TRP A 22 -9.54 12.76 9.82
C TRP A 22 -8.14 12.45 10.31
N ILE A 23 -7.65 11.21 10.22
CA ILE A 23 -6.25 10.87 10.53
C ILE A 23 -5.29 11.66 9.62
N LEU A 24 -5.57 11.72 8.32
CA LEU A 24 -4.74 12.48 7.39
C LEU A 24 -4.75 13.97 7.70
N VAL A 25 -5.93 14.53 8.02
CA VAL A 25 -6.07 15.93 8.44
C VAL A 25 -5.33 16.23 9.74
N ALA A 26 -5.41 15.33 10.73
CA ALA A 26 -4.71 15.48 12.00
C ALA A 26 -3.18 15.58 11.79
N VAL A 27 -2.64 14.75 10.89
CA VAL A 27 -1.20 14.75 10.58
C VAL A 27 -0.79 15.96 9.73
N THR A 28 -1.67 16.51 8.89
CA THR A 28 -1.35 17.66 8.04
C THR A 28 -1.49 19.00 8.72
N ASN A 29 -2.49 19.14 9.59
CA ASN A 29 -2.79 20.43 10.23
C ASN A 29 -1.87 20.72 11.41
N PHE A 30 -1.09 19.74 11.86
CA PHE A 30 -0.11 19.96 12.90
C PHE A 30 1.04 20.80 12.35
N LYS A 31 1.14 22.05 12.81
CA LYS A 31 2.07 23.08 12.32
C LYS A 31 3.55 22.68 12.41
N SER A 32 3.87 21.67 13.21
CA SER A 32 5.23 21.18 13.39
C SER A 32 5.63 20.15 12.33
N ARG A 33 6.75 20.40 11.63
CA ARG A 33 7.40 19.40 10.77
C ARG A 33 7.87 18.16 11.52
N ALA A 34 7.87 18.17 12.86
CA ALA A 34 8.25 17.04 13.71
C ALA A 34 7.23 15.90 13.71
N GLY A 35 6.02 16.11 13.15
CA GLY A 35 4.97 15.11 13.10
C GLY A 35 4.12 15.04 14.37
N VAL A 36 3.23 14.05 14.42
CA VAL A 36 2.14 13.98 15.39
C VAL A 36 2.22 12.68 16.17
N THR A 37 2.10 12.71 17.51
CA THR A 37 2.05 11.48 18.31
C THR A 37 0.68 10.80 18.21
N ILE A 38 0.60 9.52 18.57
CA ILE A 38 -0.69 8.81 18.58
C ILE A 38 -1.71 9.47 19.51
N HIS A 39 -1.26 10.05 20.64
CA HIS A 39 -2.12 10.74 21.58
C HIS A 39 -2.84 11.94 20.94
N HIS A 40 -2.11 12.75 20.17
CA HIS A 40 -2.69 13.88 19.43
C HIS A 40 -3.70 13.42 18.38
N ILE A 41 -3.43 12.31 17.67
CA ILE A 41 -4.38 11.76 16.69
C ILE A 41 -5.66 11.31 17.41
N ARG A 42 -5.55 10.60 18.54
CA ARG A 42 -6.71 10.15 19.32
C ARG A 42 -7.53 11.32 19.82
N LYS A 43 -6.89 12.32 20.43
CA LYS A 43 -7.54 13.55 20.89
C LYS A 43 -8.26 14.29 19.75
N PHE A 44 -7.64 14.38 18.57
CA PHE A 44 -8.26 15.00 17.40
C PHE A 44 -9.50 14.21 16.91
N LEU A 45 -9.43 12.88 16.91
CA LEU A 45 -10.55 12.04 16.49
C LEU A 45 -11.73 12.13 17.46
N ASP A 46 -11.46 12.09 18.77
CA ASP A 46 -12.51 12.20 19.77
C ASP A 46 -13.19 13.58 19.74
N ALA A 47 -12.43 14.65 19.44
CA ALA A 47 -12.99 15.97 19.20
C ALA A 47 -13.88 16.07 17.94
N LYS A 48 -13.81 15.10 17.00
CA LYS A 48 -14.69 15.05 15.82
C LYS A 48 -15.93 14.21 16.05
N ARG A 49 -15.81 13.11 16.77
CA ARG A 49 -16.94 12.29 17.22
C ARG A 49 -16.48 11.41 18.37
N ASN A 50 -17.23 11.46 19.47
CA ASN A 50 -16.94 10.67 20.67
C ASN A 50 -16.77 9.18 20.34
N GLY A 51 -15.75 8.57 20.95
CA GLY A 51 -15.47 7.15 20.84
C GLY A 51 -14.90 6.71 19.49
N LEU A 52 -14.43 7.62 18.63
CA LEU A 52 -13.71 7.24 17.41
C LEU A 52 -12.33 6.68 17.70
N SER A 53 -11.62 7.22 18.70
CA SER A 53 -10.26 6.79 19.00
C SER A 53 -10.16 5.40 19.62
N THR A 54 -11.27 4.91 20.17
CA THR A 54 -11.40 3.58 20.80
C THR A 54 -11.83 2.50 19.81
N LYS A 55 -12.31 2.88 18.61
CA LYS A 55 -12.69 1.92 17.58
C LYS A 55 -11.48 1.12 17.08
N PRO A 56 -11.58 -0.22 16.98
CA PRO A 56 -10.50 -1.05 16.42
C PRO A 56 -10.18 -0.67 14.97
N GLU A 57 -11.16 -0.17 14.21
CA GLU A 57 -10.98 0.32 12.84
C GLU A 57 -9.96 1.46 12.77
N THR A 58 -9.90 2.32 13.79
CA THR A 58 -8.96 3.45 13.83
C THR A 58 -7.52 2.97 13.82
N GLN A 59 -7.20 1.96 14.63
CA GLN A 59 -5.87 1.36 14.68
C GLN A 59 -5.54 0.62 13.37
N LEU A 60 -6.51 -0.10 12.81
CA LEU A 60 -6.34 -0.80 11.53
C LEU A 60 -6.08 0.18 10.36
N ILE A 61 -6.83 1.28 10.31
CA ILE A 61 -6.67 2.31 9.27
C ILE A 61 -5.30 2.98 9.40
N LEU A 62 -4.87 3.30 10.62
CA LEU A 62 -3.55 3.89 10.86
C LEU A 62 -2.43 2.97 10.37
N LYS A 63 -2.51 1.66 10.67
CA LYS A 63 -1.57 0.65 10.16
C LYS A 63 -1.57 0.59 8.64
N ARG A 64 -2.75 0.56 8.00
CA ARG A 64 -2.87 0.54 6.54
C ARG A 64 -2.26 1.78 5.89
N LEU A 65 -2.39 2.95 6.51
CA LEU A 65 -1.78 4.20 6.03
C LEU A 65 -0.25 4.17 6.11
N LEU A 66 0.32 3.50 7.11
CA LEU A 66 1.76 3.24 7.18
C LEU A 66 2.21 2.24 6.10
N ASP A 67 1.52 1.10 5.97
CA ASP A 67 1.89 0.04 5.03
C ASP A 67 1.85 0.51 3.56
N SER A 68 0.86 1.34 3.24
CA SER A 68 0.73 1.98 1.92
C SER A 68 1.68 3.15 1.71
N GLY A 69 2.35 3.63 2.76
CA GLY A 69 3.29 4.75 2.67
C GLY A 69 2.62 6.11 2.50
N TYR A 70 1.36 6.28 2.88
CA TYR A 70 0.76 7.62 3.06
C TYR A 70 1.32 8.31 4.31
N LEU A 71 1.61 7.53 5.34
CA LEU A 71 2.22 7.99 6.57
C LEU A 71 3.58 7.31 6.77
N LEU A 72 4.46 8.00 7.47
CA LEU A 72 5.73 7.47 7.98
C LEU A 72 5.71 7.58 9.50
N LYS A 73 6.22 6.55 10.18
CA LYS A 73 6.48 6.61 11.63
C LYS A 73 7.97 6.84 11.84
N LYS A 74 8.33 7.94 12.52
CA LYS A 74 9.70 8.27 12.94
C LYS A 74 9.66 8.65 14.41
N GLU A 75 10.50 8.03 15.24
CA GLU A 75 10.61 8.37 16.67
C GLU A 75 9.25 8.42 17.40
N GLY A 76 8.38 7.45 17.12
CA GLY A 76 7.03 7.41 17.71
C GLY A 76 6.03 8.43 17.16
N LYS A 77 6.43 9.31 16.23
CA LYS A 77 5.60 10.34 15.60
C LYS A 77 5.20 9.94 14.18
N TYR A 78 4.01 10.35 13.77
CA TYR A 78 3.43 10.14 12.44
C TYR A 78 3.62 11.39 11.58
N ILE A 79 4.14 11.21 10.38
CA ILE A 79 4.45 12.28 9.43
C ILE A 79 3.80 11.93 8.09
N ARG A 80 3.25 12.94 7.40
CA ARG A 80 2.75 12.75 6.04
C ARG A 80 3.91 12.45 5.09
N SER A 81 3.82 11.33 4.38
CA SER A 81 4.79 11.01 3.34
C SER A 81 4.67 11.98 2.18
N ARG A 82 5.81 12.51 1.72
CA ARG A 82 5.91 13.32 0.50
C ARG A 82 6.06 12.45 -0.76
N LYS A 83 6.31 11.15 -0.60
CA LYS A 83 6.53 10.21 -1.71
C LYS A 83 5.19 9.62 -2.16
N LYS A 84 5.09 9.23 -3.43
CA LYS A 84 3.92 8.51 -3.96
C LYS A 84 3.67 7.26 -3.10
N PRO A 85 2.43 7.02 -2.63
CA PRO A 85 2.11 5.83 -1.86
C PRO A 85 2.42 4.56 -2.67
N ARG A 86 2.86 3.50 -2.00
CA ARG A 86 3.13 2.22 -2.63
C ARG A 86 1.81 1.67 -3.18
N SER A 87 1.73 1.48 -4.49
CA SER A 87 0.59 0.80 -5.08
C SER A 87 0.61 -0.67 -4.66
N PHE A 88 -0.43 -1.10 -3.93
CA PHE A 88 -0.63 -2.51 -3.55
C PHE A 88 -0.68 -3.46 -4.77
N ALA A 89 -0.85 -2.92 -5.99
CA ALA A 89 -0.88 -3.64 -7.24
C ALA A 89 0.38 -4.49 -7.53
N LYS A 90 1.55 -4.18 -6.95
CA LYS A 90 2.77 -4.93 -7.25
C LYS A 90 2.84 -6.31 -6.58
N LYS A 91 2.18 -6.54 -5.44
CA LYS A 91 2.27 -7.84 -4.73
C LYS A 91 1.31 -8.89 -5.29
N GLN A 92 0.18 -8.48 -5.86
CA GLN A 92 -0.74 -9.40 -6.54
C GLN A 92 -0.24 -9.82 -7.93
N ARG A 93 0.41 -8.91 -8.69
CA ARG A 93 0.93 -9.24 -10.04
C ARG A 93 1.95 -10.39 -10.05
N SER A 94 2.74 -10.58 -8.98
CA SER A 94 3.74 -11.67 -8.94
C SER A 94 3.12 -13.03 -8.60
N ALA A 95 2.08 -13.08 -7.77
CA ALA A 95 1.35 -14.30 -7.45
C ALA A 95 0.52 -14.79 -8.65
N SER A 96 -0.23 -13.88 -9.29
CA SER A 96 -1.04 -14.21 -10.48
C SER A 96 -0.17 -14.59 -11.68
N LYS A 97 0.97 -13.90 -11.92
CA LYS A 97 1.93 -14.32 -12.96
C LYS A 97 2.56 -15.69 -12.66
N ARG A 98 2.84 -16.02 -11.39
CA ARG A 98 3.34 -17.36 -11.02
C ARG A 98 2.28 -18.44 -11.24
N ALA A 99 1.02 -18.17 -10.87
CA ALA A 99 -0.07 -19.12 -11.06
C ALA A 99 -0.36 -19.37 -12.55
N ILE A 100 -0.43 -18.30 -13.36
CA ILE A 100 -0.60 -18.42 -14.83
C ILE A 100 0.59 -19.16 -15.46
N ARG A 101 1.83 -18.83 -15.07
CA ARG A 101 3.04 -19.50 -15.58
C ARG A 101 3.07 -20.99 -15.22
N ASN A 102 2.60 -21.38 -14.03
CA ASN A 102 2.53 -22.78 -13.63
C ASN A 102 1.40 -23.53 -14.35
N ASN A 103 0.26 -22.88 -14.58
CA ASN A 103 -0.86 -23.47 -15.32
C ASN A 103 -0.51 -23.68 -16.81
N TYR A 104 0.20 -22.73 -17.43
CA TYR A 104 0.71 -22.86 -18.80
C TYR A 104 1.78 -23.97 -18.92
N LYS A 105 2.68 -24.09 -17.93
CA LYS A 105 3.68 -25.18 -17.89
C LYS A 105 3.06 -26.56 -17.75
N ASN A 106 1.99 -26.69 -16.96
CA ASN A 106 1.30 -27.96 -16.77
C ASN A 106 0.44 -28.35 -17.99
N LYS A 107 -0.15 -27.39 -18.70
CA LYS A 107 -0.94 -27.67 -19.93
C LYS A 107 -0.11 -27.97 -21.17
N TYR A 108 1.09 -27.38 -21.32
CA TYR A 108 1.90 -27.48 -22.55
C TYR A 108 3.23 -28.24 -22.38
N GLY A 109 3.42 -28.99 -21.29
CA GLY A 109 4.50 -29.99 -21.20
C GLY A 109 5.95 -29.48 -21.33
N LEU A 110 6.24 -28.22 -21.00
CA LEU A 110 7.61 -27.68 -21.07
C LEU A 110 8.46 -28.19 -19.89
N LYS A 111 9.09 -29.37 -20.10
CA LYS A 111 10.15 -29.93 -19.25
C LYS A 111 11.30 -28.93 -19.07
N LYS A 112 11.91 -28.94 -17.88
CA LYS A 112 13.00 -28.05 -17.43
C LYS A 112 14.11 -27.90 -18.49
N GLY A 113 14.19 -26.72 -19.12
CA GLY A 113 15.40 -26.25 -19.80
C GLY A 113 16.45 -25.81 -18.78
N LYS A 114 17.69 -26.28 -19.00
CA LYS A 114 18.89 -26.18 -18.16
C LYS A 114 19.18 -24.77 -17.63
N ARG A 115 19.78 -24.71 -16.43
CA ARG A 115 20.44 -23.53 -15.85
C ARG A 115 21.38 -22.91 -16.89
N ILE A 116 21.06 -21.72 -17.40
CA ILE A 116 22.05 -20.92 -18.13
C ILE A 116 22.85 -20.17 -17.07
N ASN A 117 24.07 -20.66 -16.85
CA ASN A 117 25.11 -20.00 -16.07
C ASN A 117 25.50 -18.72 -16.81
N THR A 118 25.17 -17.54 -16.31
CA THR A 118 25.64 -16.27 -16.87
C THR A 118 27.10 -16.06 -16.47
N ARG A 119 28.02 -16.76 -17.15
CA ARG A 119 29.45 -16.42 -17.13
C ARG A 119 29.75 -15.50 -18.30
N LYS A 120 30.11 -14.26 -17.94
CA LYS A 120 30.89 -13.25 -18.65
C LYS A 120 31.17 -13.53 -20.13
N PHE A 121 30.71 -12.65 -21.01
CA PHE A 121 31.51 -12.20 -22.13
C PHE A 121 31.34 -10.68 -22.32
N SER A 122 32.42 -9.98 -22.01
CA SER A 122 32.69 -8.59 -22.36
C SER A 122 33.49 -8.58 -23.67
N LYS A 123 33.14 -7.65 -24.58
CA LYS A 123 33.84 -7.15 -25.81
C LYS A 123 32.89 -7.22 -27.02
N SER A 124 32.92 -6.34 -28.02
CA SER A 124 33.43 -4.98 -28.24
C SER A 124 33.07 -4.68 -29.71
N ARG A 125 32.68 -3.43 -30.02
CA ARG A 125 32.88 -2.69 -31.28
C ARG A 125 32.14 -3.06 -32.59
N HIS A 126 31.62 -1.99 -33.22
CA HIS A 126 31.51 -1.68 -34.66
C HIS A 126 30.49 -2.51 -35.50
N LEU A 127 29.65 -1.99 -36.42
CA LEU A 127 29.58 -0.76 -37.23
C LEU A 127 28.10 -0.46 -37.61
N ASN A 128 27.80 0.80 -37.92
CA ASN A 128 26.52 1.28 -38.49
C ASN A 128 26.43 0.96 -40.00
N PRO A 129 25.30 0.43 -40.53
CA PRO A 129 25.13 0.26 -41.96
C PRO A 129 23.91 1.05 -42.50
N PHE A 130 23.98 2.38 -42.52
CA PHE A 130 23.11 3.20 -43.36
C PHE A 130 23.94 4.27 -44.08
N LYS A 131 24.53 3.85 -45.20
CA LYS A 131 24.96 4.69 -46.31
C LYS A 131 24.79 3.88 -47.59
N ALA A 132 23.81 4.27 -48.40
CA ALA A 132 23.81 4.27 -49.85
C ALA A 132 22.63 5.16 -50.27
#